data_AF-A0A4Q0MPR4-F1
#
_entry.id   AF-A0A4Q0MPR4-F1
#
_cell.length_a   1.000
_cell.length_b   1.000
_cell.length_c   1.000
_cell.angle_alpha   90.00
_cell.angle_beta   90.00
_cell.angle_gamma   90.00
#
_symmetry.space_group_name_H-M   'P 1'
#
loop_
_entity.id
_entity.type
_entity.pdbx_description
1 polymer ?
#
loop_
_entity_poly.entity_id
_entity_poly.type
_entity_poly.pdbx_seq_one_letter_code
_entity_poly.pdbx_strand_id
1 'polypeptide(L)' 'MSECTLGVTWWQGPAPTPGVYFKTARGRTAYEVLAFKARRPGSKTYGTVRCRRLPPVEIPDGATVFLWEWSRRG' A
#
# COMPACT_ATOMS: atom_id res chain seq x y z
N MET A 1 -11.17 4.19 12.20
CA MET A 1 -10.11 3.82 11.24
C MET A 1 -9.40 2.58 11.76
N SER A 2 -9.17 1.57 10.92
CA SER A 2 -8.57 0.30 11.35
C SER A 2 -7.19 0.11 10.73
N GLU A 3 -6.18 -0.19 11.55
CA GLU A 3 -4.86 -0.61 11.06
C GLU A 3 -4.96 -1.97 10.36
N CYS A 4 -4.15 -2.16 9.32
CA CYS A 4 -4.07 -3.35 8.50
C CYS A 4 -2.62 -3.74 8.21
N THR A 5 -2.42 -5.00 7.86
CA THR A 5 -1.14 -5.50 7.35
C THR A 5 -1.39 -6.25 6.06
N LEU A 6 -0.73 -5.83 4.97
CA LEU A 6 -0.92 -6.39 3.64
C LEU A 6 0.40 -6.95 3.10
N GLY A 7 0.32 -8.13 2.47
CA GLY A 7 1.43 -8.70 1.71
C GLY A 7 1.48 -8.06 0.32
N VAL A 8 2.65 -7.56 -0.05
CA VAL A 8 2.89 -6.91 -1.34
C VAL A 8 3.63 -7.88 -2.24
N THR A 9 3.04 -8.14 -3.40
CA THR A 9 3.69 -8.94 -4.45
C THR A 9 4.27 -8.08 -5.56
N TRP A 10 3.69 -6.90 -5.79
CA TRP A 10 4.16 -5.93 -6.76
C TRP A 10 3.76 -4.51 -6.35
N TRP A 11 4.58 -3.53 -6.75
CA TRP A 11 4.36 -2.11 -6.48
C TRP A 11 4.81 -1.27 -7.67
N GLN A 12 4.00 -0.27 -8.03
CA GLN A 12 4.34 0.69 -9.06
C GLN A 12 5.27 1.77 -8.48
N GLY A 13 6.58 1.70 -8.71
CA GLY A 13 7.53 2.78 -8.37
C GLY A 13 8.52 2.44 -7.24
N PRO A 14 9.00 3.44 -6.47
CA PRO A 14 10.02 3.26 -5.43
C PRO A 14 9.43 2.58 -4.18
N ALA A 15 10.26 2.06 -3.26
CA ALA A 15 9.77 1.35 -2.07
C ALA A 15 8.72 2.18 -1.29
N PRO A 16 7.63 1.56 -0.76
CA PRO A 16 6.58 2.29 -0.07
C PRO A 16 7.12 3.00 1.18
N THR A 17 6.90 4.31 1.26
CA THR A 17 7.27 5.13 2.42
C THR A 17 6.05 5.54 3.23
N PRO A 18 6.19 5.79 4.56
CA PRO A 18 5.09 6.30 5.37
C PRO A 18 4.46 7.57 4.78
N GLY A 19 3.13 7.69 4.86
CA GLY A 19 2.37 8.84 4.34
C GLY A 19 2.02 8.74 2.84
N VAL A 20 2.49 7.72 2.14
CA VAL A 20 2.06 7.42 0.77
C VAL A 20 0.73 6.66 0.78
N TYR A 21 -0.09 6.85 -0.26
CA TYR A 21 -1.38 6.19 -0.39
C TYR A 21 -1.37 5.16 -1.52
N PHE A 22 -2.21 4.15 -1.38
CA PHE A 22 -2.37 3.14 -2.41
C PHE A 22 -3.79 2.61 -2.50
N LYS A 23 -4.13 2.13 -3.70
CA LYS A 23 -5.40 1.47 -4.01
C LYS A 23 -5.19 0.36 -5.03
N THR A 24 -6.07 -0.62 -5.05
CA THR A 24 -6.14 -1.53 -6.21
C THR A 24 -6.76 -0.84 -7.40
N ALA A 25 -6.44 -1.31 -8.61
CA ALA A 25 -6.96 -0.78 -9.87
C ALA A 25 -8.49 -0.60 -9.90
N ARG A 26 -9.22 -1.50 -9.20
CA ARG A 26 -10.69 -1.48 -9.09
C ARG A 26 -11.19 -1.33 -7.65
N GLY A 27 -10.30 -1.00 -6.71
CA GLY A 27 -10.60 -0.95 -5.30
C GLY A 27 -11.41 0.28 -4.92
N ARG A 28 -12.46 0.09 -4.11
CA ARG A 28 -13.19 1.18 -3.45
C ARG A 28 -12.56 1.61 -2.12
N THR A 29 -11.38 1.09 -1.81
CA THR A 29 -10.73 1.30 -0.52
C THR A 29 -9.30 1.74 -0.75
N ALA A 30 -8.92 2.80 -0.04
CA ALA A 30 -7.58 3.31 -0.02
C ALA A 30 -6.87 2.90 1.26
N TYR A 31 -5.55 2.95 1.20
CA TYR A 31 -4.69 2.59 2.29
C TYR A 31 -3.55 3.58 2.35
N GLU A 32 -3.27 4.06 3.54
CA GLU A 32 -2.09 4.86 3.82
C GLU A 32 -0.99 3.93 4.33
N VAL A 33 0.21 4.06 3.80
CA VAL A 33 1.39 3.33 4.26
C VAL A 33 1.83 3.91 5.61
N LEU A 34 1.97 3.05 6.61
CA LEU A 34 2.55 3.39 7.91
C LEU A 34 3.99 2.86 8.02
N ALA A 35 4.26 1.69 7.44
CA ALA A 35 5.60 1.11 7.38
C ALA A 35 5.70 0.03 6.29
N PHE A 36 6.88 -0.13 5.69
CA PHE A 36 7.19 -1.22 4.76
C PHE A 36 8.34 -2.08 5.30
N LYS A 37 8.16 -3.40 5.22
CA LYS A 37 9.21 -4.38 5.49
C LYS A 37 9.39 -5.26 4.27
N ALA A 38 10.54 -5.15 3.61
CA ALA A 38 10.89 -6.01 2.49
C ALA A 38 10.98 -7.48 2.96
N ARG A 39 10.42 -8.41 2.19
CA ARG A 39 10.47 -9.85 2.50
C ARG A 39 11.78 -10.49 2.04
N ARG A 40 12.44 -9.89 1.04
CA ARG A 40 13.81 -10.23 0.61
C ARG A 40 14.69 -9.00 0.80
N PRO A 41 15.95 -9.14 1.27
CA PRO A 41 16.87 -8.01 1.37
C PRO A 41 16.95 -7.23 0.06
N GLY A 42 16.82 -5.91 0.12
CA GLY A 42 16.88 -5.02 -1.05
C GLY A 42 15.62 -4.99 -1.93
N SER A 43 14.59 -5.80 -1.66
CA SER A 43 13.37 -5.74 -2.46
C SER A 43 12.58 -4.47 -2.20
N LYS A 44 12.25 -3.74 -3.28
CA LYS A 44 11.47 -2.50 -3.23
C LYS A 44 9.97 -2.72 -3.50
N THR A 45 9.60 -3.91 -3.96
CA THR A 45 8.24 -4.20 -4.45
C THR A 45 7.63 -5.47 -3.84
N TYR A 46 8.41 -6.23 -3.06
CA TYR A 46 7.98 -7.49 -2.46
C TYR A 46 8.22 -7.51 -0.94
N GLY A 47 7.13 -7.50 -0.17
CA GLY A 47 7.23 -7.32 1.27
C GLY A 47 5.90 -7.32 2.02
N THR A 48 5.91 -6.71 3.19
CA THR A 48 4.73 -6.50 4.03
C THR A 48 4.60 -5.03 4.34
N VAL A 49 3.39 -4.48 4.17
CA VAL A 49 3.09 -3.10 4.54
C VAL A 49 2.12 -3.07 5.70
N ARG A 50 2.47 -2.33 6.75
CA ARG A 50 1.51 -1.86 7.74
C ARG A 50 0.82 -0.64 7.17
N CYS A 51 -0.49 -0.64 7.21
CA CYS A 51 -1.32 0.39 6.61
C CYS A 51 -2.43 0.85 7.54
N ARG A 52 -2.98 2.03 7.26
CA ARG A 52 -4.27 2.47 7.76
C ARG A 52 -5.29 2.37 6.63
N ARG A 53 -6.43 1.74 6.87
CA ARG A 53 -7.52 1.68 5.89
C ARG A 53 -8.38 2.94 6.00
N LEU A 54 -8.63 3.59 4.87
CA LEU A 54 -9.46 4.79 4.77
C LEU A 54 -10.34 4.76 3.50
N PRO A 55 -11.50 5.44 3.51
CA PRO A 55 -12.27 5.66 2.30
C PRO A 55 -11.49 6.59 1.33
N PRO A 56 -11.63 6.44 0.00
CA PRO A 56 -10.88 7.24 -0.97
C PRO A 56 -11.08 8.76 -0.84
N VAL A 57 -12.22 9.19 -0.30
CA VAL A 57 -12.54 10.61 -0.05
C VAL A 57 -11.72 11.23 1.07
N GLU A 58 -11.05 10.42 1.90
CA GLU A 58 -10.15 10.88 2.97
C GLU A 58 -8.69 11.00 2.48
N ILE A 59 -8.39 10.64 1.22
CA ILE A 59 -7.07 10.90 0.64
C ILE A 59 -6.92 12.42 0.43
N PRO A 60 -5.86 13.06 0.95
CA PRO A 60 -5.61 14.47 0.72
C PRO A 60 -5.47 14.81 -0.77
N ASP A 61 -5.96 15.97 -1.18
CA ASP A 61 -5.75 16.47 -2.54
C ASP A 61 -4.25 16.64 -2.83
N GLY A 62 -3.80 16.13 -3.98
CA GLY A 62 -2.38 16.12 -4.37
C GLY A 62 -1.54 14.99 -3.75
N ALA A 63 -2.14 14.12 -2.93
CA ALA A 63 -1.42 12.95 -2.39
C ALA A 63 -0.97 12.00 -3.51
N THR A 64 0.23 11.45 -3.36
CA THR A 64 0.72 10.44 -4.30
C THR A 64 0.00 9.12 -4.05
N VAL A 65 -0.75 8.66 -5.05
CA VAL A 65 -1.49 7.40 -5.02
C VAL A 65 -0.86 6.41 -5.99
N PHE A 66 -0.34 5.30 -5.47
CA PHE A 66 0.20 4.23 -6.29
C PHE A 66 -0.82 3.11 -6.50
N LEU A 67 -0.71 2.45 -7.64
CA LEU A 67 -1.47 1.24 -7.92
C LEU A 67 -0.79 0.04 -7.27
N TRP A 68 -1.60 -0.80 -6.65
CA TRP A 68 -1.11 -1.94 -5.88
C TRP A 68 -1.72 -3.24 -6.36
N GLU A 69 -0.88 -4.27 -6.48
CA GLU A 69 -1.31 -5.65 -6.66
C GLU A 69 -0.88 -6.50 -5.47
N TRP A 70 -1.84 -7.20 -4.90
CA TRP A 70 -1.59 -8.28 -3.97
C TRP A 70 -2.05 -9.57 -4.64
N SER A 71 -1.25 -10.63 -4.55
CA SER A 71 -1.80 -11.98 -4.75
C SER A 71 -2.95 -12.15 -3.76
N ARG A 72 -4.15 -12.53 -4.22
CA ARG A 72 -5.13 -13.16 -3.32
C ARG A 72 -4.36 -14.26 -2.58
N ARG A 73 -4.41 -14.27 -1.25
CA ARG A 73 -4.04 -15.48 -0.52
C ARG A 73 -4.91 -16.59 -1.14
N GLY A 74 -4.26 -17.57 -1.76
CA GLY A 74 -4.89 -18.88 -1.94
C GLY A 74 -5.28 -19.42 -0.57
#